data_AF-A0A366W358-F1
#
_entry.id   AF-A0A366W358-F1
#
_cell.length_a   1.000
_cell.length_b   1.000
_cell.length_c   1.000
_cell.angle_alpha   90.00
_cell.angle_beta   90.00
_cell.angle_gamma   90.00
#
_symmetry.space_group_name_H-M   'P 1'
#
loop_
_entity.id
_entity.type
_entity.pdbx_description
1 polymer ?
#
loop_
_entity_poly.entity_id
_entity_poly.type
_entity_poly.pdbx_seq_one_letter_code
_entity_poly.pdbx_strand_id
1 'polypeptide(L)'
;MRYCKLTIALMLSFATNLSALELITASEDSAIENINQQYDINSLLISSNNKLGRYNKNEFEYRALSLEIENNKNIYQNNIDALADKVVAKDNVAQYFKDLEALVLKIDALEKEYEEKGKALKAEHQTIIDDGKKLKDARIKRNSELAALKQRVVARLTEELANPKSVKDVSLSGTLSCTTYQSINQCLTENENFIVKDAKKSDNFLNERSVLLSYKIVDASMNLDGDLSYRAAMTFKPAYNNKIESILNEKFGLKSAVLTLKSNVDVDWYIDGNKVGSGKEITQEVALGRHGILASYNSVGQSSIEVVEGNDELFYTFSDKSIKTKAQHSSATQKQTVKTDYPNVSTTPPSNSSEKPVIKLQPKSSMNEKVDKGYLYFMGLEPEDKAQETFL
;
A
#
# COMPACT_ATOMS: atom_id res chain seq x y z
N MET A 1 -19.08 -45.49 57.97
CA MET A 1 -18.70 -44.66 56.80
C MET A 1 -18.49 -43.23 57.25
N ARG A 2 -17.23 -42.77 57.32
CA ARG A 2 -16.85 -41.36 57.51
C ARG A 2 -15.66 -41.12 56.60
N TYR A 3 -15.87 -40.38 55.51
CA TYR A 3 -14.85 -40.10 54.51
C TYR A 3 -13.96 -38.95 54.99
N CYS A 4 -12.65 -39.22 54.98
CA CYS A 4 -11.59 -38.29 55.35
C CYS A 4 -11.39 -37.27 54.22
N LYS A 5 -11.44 -35.97 54.53
CA LYS A 5 -11.16 -34.89 53.59
C LYS A 5 -9.64 -34.76 53.46
N LEU A 6 -9.09 -35.17 52.32
CA LEU A 6 -7.71 -34.86 51.93
C LEU A 6 -7.76 -33.63 51.01
N THR A 7 -7.49 -32.46 51.56
CA THR A 7 -7.23 -31.23 50.79
C THR A 7 -5.88 -31.34 50.11
N ILE A 8 -5.89 -31.60 48.80
CA ILE A 8 -4.72 -31.50 47.94
C ILE A 8 -4.55 -30.02 47.58
N ALA A 9 -3.57 -29.37 48.21
CA ALA A 9 -3.11 -28.05 47.83
C ALA A 9 -2.33 -28.19 46.52
N LEU A 10 -2.95 -27.78 45.41
CA LEU A 10 -2.33 -27.68 44.10
C LEU A 10 -1.40 -26.46 44.11
N MET A 11 -0.15 -26.65 44.52
CA MET A 11 0.94 -25.71 44.27
C MET A 11 1.16 -25.65 42.76
N LEU A 12 0.63 -24.60 42.12
CA LEU A 12 1.01 -24.18 40.77
C LEU A 12 2.45 -23.68 40.82
N SER A 13 3.39 -24.60 40.61
CA SER A 13 4.77 -24.28 40.27
C SER A 13 4.76 -23.62 38.89
N PHE A 14 4.76 -22.28 38.86
CA PHE A 14 5.20 -21.56 37.68
C PHE A 14 6.68 -21.92 37.48
N ALA A 15 6.93 -22.87 36.58
CA ALA A 15 8.25 -23.09 36.05
C ALA A 15 8.74 -21.76 35.49
N THR A 16 9.75 -21.18 36.13
CA THR A 16 10.54 -20.09 35.56
C THR A 16 11.23 -20.67 34.34
N ASN A 17 10.60 -20.53 33.18
CA ASN A 17 11.28 -20.70 31.91
C ASN A 17 12.47 -19.72 31.94
N LEU A 18 13.69 -20.25 31.96
CA LEU A 18 14.81 -19.53 31.36
C LEU A 18 14.48 -19.43 29.88
N SER A 19 13.61 -18.49 29.52
CA SER A 19 13.33 -18.18 28.14
C SER A 19 14.63 -17.71 27.53
N ALA A 20 15.08 -18.41 26.49
CA ALA A 20 16.07 -17.86 25.59
C ALA A 20 15.59 -16.45 25.19
N LEU A 21 16.52 -15.50 25.05
CA LEU A 21 16.19 -14.13 24.68
C LEU A 21 15.47 -14.13 23.32
N GLU A 22 14.15 -14.00 23.34
CA GLU A 22 13.27 -14.00 22.19
C GLU A 22 12.97 -12.57 21.76
N LEU A 23 13.05 -12.29 20.46
CA LEU A 23 12.75 -10.97 19.94
C LEU A 23 11.28 -10.59 20.12
N ILE A 24 10.39 -11.54 19.83
CA ILE A 24 8.94 -11.43 20.02
C ILE A 24 8.49 -12.76 20.63
N THR A 25 7.67 -12.70 21.68
CA THR A 25 7.09 -13.90 22.29
C THR A 25 5.84 -14.33 21.55
N ALA A 26 5.46 -15.61 21.67
CA ALA A 26 4.21 -16.12 21.11
C ALA A 26 2.97 -15.31 21.54
N SER A 27 2.96 -14.77 22.77
CA SER A 27 1.86 -13.94 23.26
C SER A 27 1.76 -12.58 22.55
N GLU A 28 2.91 -11.99 22.20
CA GLU A 28 2.96 -10.72 21.47
C GLU A 28 2.65 -10.92 19.99
N ASP A 29 3.14 -12.01 19.38
CA ASP A 29 2.77 -12.38 18.01
C ASP A 29 1.25 -12.57 17.89
N SER A 30 0.62 -13.25 18.87
CA SER A 30 -0.84 -13.38 18.91
C SER A 30 -1.55 -12.03 19.10
N ALA A 31 -0.98 -11.13 19.92
CA ALA A 31 -1.54 -9.78 20.08
C ALA A 31 -1.44 -8.95 18.79
N ILE A 32 -0.34 -9.06 18.04
CA ILE A 32 -0.19 -8.43 16.72
C ILE A 32 -1.27 -8.96 15.76
N GLU A 33 -1.46 -10.28 15.72
CA GLU A 33 -2.48 -10.89 14.86
C GLU A 33 -3.90 -10.43 15.22
N ASN A 34 -4.23 -10.40 16.51
CA ASN A 34 -5.54 -9.93 16.99
C ASN A 34 -5.81 -8.47 16.61
N ILE A 35 -4.83 -7.58 16.76
CA ILE A 35 -4.96 -6.17 16.34
C ILE A 35 -5.19 -6.10 14.82
N ASN A 36 -4.45 -6.88 14.03
CA ASN A 36 -4.62 -6.91 12.59
C ASN A 36 -6.01 -7.43 12.16
N GLN A 37 -6.55 -8.43 12.85
CA GLN A 37 -7.89 -8.95 12.60
C GLN A 37 -9.00 -7.97 13.04
N GLN A 38 -8.84 -7.31 14.19
CA GLN A 38 -9.81 -6.33 14.70
C GLN A 38 -9.99 -5.15 13.74
N TYR A 39 -8.92 -4.74 13.06
CA TYR A 39 -8.92 -3.66 12.08
C TYR A 39 -8.87 -4.17 10.64
N ASP A 40 -9.46 -5.34 10.36
CA ASP A 40 -9.57 -5.82 8.98
C ASP A 40 -10.47 -4.89 8.15
N ILE A 41 -9.85 -4.24 7.16
CA ILE A 41 -10.48 -3.29 6.24
C ILE A 41 -10.79 -3.90 4.87
N ASN A 42 -10.61 -5.21 4.67
CA ASN A 42 -10.78 -5.87 3.37
C ASN A 42 -12.14 -5.61 2.72
N SER A 43 -13.22 -5.80 3.47
CA SER A 43 -14.58 -5.59 2.97
C SER A 43 -14.81 -4.12 2.58
N LEU A 44 -14.30 -3.19 3.37
CA LEU A 44 -14.39 -1.75 3.13
C LEU A 44 -13.55 -1.34 1.91
N LEU A 45 -12.34 -1.89 1.74
CA LEU A 45 -11.50 -1.67 0.55
C LEU A 45 -12.18 -2.16 -0.73
N ILE A 46 -12.75 -3.38 -0.72
CA ILE A 46 -13.50 -3.92 -1.86
C ILE A 46 -14.68 -3.01 -2.19
N SER A 47 -15.48 -2.68 -1.18
CA SER A 47 -16.66 -1.82 -1.35
C SER A 47 -16.29 -0.44 -1.90
N SER A 48 -15.26 0.20 -1.34
CA SER A 48 -14.80 1.53 -1.73
C SER A 48 -14.27 1.54 -3.17
N ASN A 49 -13.42 0.57 -3.53
CA ASN A 49 -12.92 0.45 -4.91
C ASN A 49 -14.05 0.24 -5.92
N ASN A 50 -15.06 -0.56 -5.58
CA ASN A 50 -16.21 -0.79 -6.44
C ASN A 50 -17.07 0.47 -6.60
N LYS A 51 -17.32 1.21 -5.52
CA LYS A 51 -18.01 2.51 -5.56
C LYS A 51 -17.25 3.50 -6.43
N LEU A 52 -15.94 3.63 -6.23
CA LEU A 52 -15.11 4.56 -6.97
C LEU A 52 -15.04 4.22 -8.46
N GLY A 53 -14.93 2.92 -8.81
CA GLY A 53 -15.01 2.48 -10.20
C GLY A 53 -16.34 2.84 -10.87
N ARG A 54 -17.47 2.64 -10.17
CA ARG A 54 -18.79 3.07 -10.66
C ARG A 54 -18.92 4.58 -10.76
N TYR A 55 -18.46 5.32 -9.75
CA TYR A 55 -18.46 6.77 -9.73
C TYR A 55 -17.73 7.34 -10.94
N ASN A 56 -16.50 6.87 -11.24
CA ASN A 56 -15.73 7.35 -12.39
C ASN A 56 -16.44 7.07 -13.73
N LYS A 57 -17.12 5.93 -13.84
CA LYS A 57 -17.95 5.62 -15.00
C LYS A 57 -19.14 6.58 -15.11
N ASN A 58 -19.89 6.76 -14.03
CA ASN A 58 -21.07 7.63 -13.97
C ASN A 58 -20.70 9.09 -14.25
N GLU A 59 -19.53 9.54 -13.78
CA GLU A 59 -18.99 10.88 -14.00
C GLU A 59 -18.67 11.13 -15.48
N PHE A 60 -18.08 10.14 -16.15
CA PHE A 60 -17.87 10.19 -17.59
C PHE A 60 -19.19 10.24 -18.38
N GLU A 61 -20.15 9.37 -18.04
CA GLU A 61 -21.48 9.36 -18.68
C GLU A 61 -22.24 10.68 -18.44
N TYR A 62 -22.10 11.28 -17.26
CA TYR A 62 -22.66 12.57 -16.92
C TYR A 62 -22.07 13.71 -17.77
N ARG A 63 -20.75 13.72 -17.97
CA ARG A 63 -20.09 14.68 -18.90
C ARG A 63 -20.55 14.47 -20.34
N ALA A 64 -20.68 13.22 -20.79
CA ALA A 64 -21.17 12.90 -22.13
C ALA A 64 -22.61 13.40 -22.34
N LEU A 65 -23.47 13.27 -21.33
CA LEU A 65 -24.84 13.81 -21.35
C LEU A 65 -24.85 15.34 -21.46
N SER A 66 -23.96 16.04 -20.74
CA SER A 66 -23.82 17.50 -20.88
C SER A 66 -23.48 17.92 -22.32
N LEU A 67 -22.55 17.20 -22.96
CA LEU A 67 -22.18 17.46 -24.35
C LEU A 67 -23.33 17.15 -25.33
N GLU A 68 -24.12 16.10 -25.06
CA GLU A 68 -25.30 15.81 -25.86
C GLU A 68 -26.35 16.93 -25.74
N ILE A 69 -26.61 17.45 -24.53
CA ILE A 69 -27.52 18.59 -24.32
C ILE A 69 -27.04 19.80 -25.12
N GLU A 70 -25.76 20.15 -25.02
CA GLU A 70 -25.17 21.28 -25.76
C GLU A 70 -25.31 21.09 -27.27
N ASN A 71 -25.04 19.90 -27.79
CA ASN A 71 -25.21 19.60 -29.20
C ASN A 71 -26.68 19.73 -29.66
N ASN A 72 -27.65 19.22 -28.89
CA ASN A 72 -29.07 19.37 -29.24
C ASN A 72 -29.52 20.84 -29.16
N LYS A 73 -29.00 21.63 -28.22
CA LYS A 73 -29.24 23.09 -28.15
C LYS A 73 -28.70 23.83 -29.38
N ASN A 74 -27.51 23.45 -29.84
CA ASN A 74 -26.92 24.01 -31.06
C ASN A 74 -27.75 23.64 -32.31
N ILE A 75 -28.21 22.39 -32.41
CA ILE A 75 -29.12 21.97 -33.49
C ILE A 75 -30.43 22.77 -33.44
N TYR A 76 -30.99 22.98 -32.25
CA TYR A 76 -32.19 23.80 -32.07
C TYR A 76 -31.97 25.22 -32.53
N GLN A 77 -30.86 25.86 -32.13
CA GLN A 77 -30.53 27.22 -32.55
C GLN A 77 -30.38 27.32 -34.08
N ASN A 78 -29.67 26.39 -34.70
CA ASN A 78 -29.54 26.34 -36.16
C ASN A 78 -30.90 26.20 -36.87
N ASN A 79 -31.81 25.40 -36.31
CA ASN A 79 -33.15 25.23 -36.86
C ASN A 79 -34.01 26.51 -36.67
N ILE A 80 -33.83 27.24 -35.57
CA ILE A 80 -34.49 28.54 -35.36
C ILE A 80 -33.95 29.58 -36.34
N ASP A 81 -32.64 29.64 -36.56
CA ASP A 81 -32.03 30.59 -37.50
C ASP A 81 -32.50 30.36 -38.94
N ALA A 82 -32.69 29.09 -39.34
CA ALA A 82 -33.20 28.70 -40.66
C ALA A 82 -34.74 28.78 -40.79
N LEU A 83 -35.47 29.12 -39.72
CA LEU A 83 -36.94 29.08 -39.70
C LEU A 83 -37.56 30.07 -40.69
N ALA A 84 -37.04 31.29 -40.76
CA ALA A 84 -37.56 32.34 -41.64
C ALA A 84 -37.52 31.91 -43.11
N ASP A 85 -36.38 31.36 -43.54
CA ASP A 85 -36.19 30.88 -44.92
C ASP A 85 -37.12 29.71 -45.25
N LYS A 86 -37.29 28.77 -44.32
CA LYS A 86 -38.22 27.64 -44.47
C LYS A 86 -39.68 28.06 -44.56
N VAL A 87 -40.10 29.03 -43.76
CA VAL A 87 -41.47 29.57 -43.79
C VAL A 87 -41.74 30.31 -45.11
N VAL A 88 -40.79 31.13 -45.58
CA VAL A 88 -40.92 31.86 -46.85
C VAL A 88 -40.94 30.89 -48.05
N ALA A 89 -40.14 29.82 -48.01
CA ALA A 89 -40.13 28.78 -49.03
C ALA A 89 -41.42 27.92 -49.06
N LYS A 90 -42.27 28.00 -48.03
CA LYS A 90 -43.51 27.20 -47.85
C LYS A 90 -43.30 25.68 -47.95
N ASP A 91 -42.07 25.22 -47.74
CA ASP A 91 -41.70 23.82 -47.86
C ASP A 91 -41.85 23.12 -46.51
N ASN A 92 -42.80 22.18 -46.43
CA ASN A 92 -43.03 21.28 -45.29
C ASN A 92 -43.03 21.94 -43.89
N VAL A 93 -43.56 23.16 -43.80
CA VAL A 93 -43.50 24.03 -42.59
C VAL A 93 -44.11 23.35 -41.35
N ALA A 94 -45.22 22.61 -41.52
CA ALA A 94 -45.87 21.92 -40.41
C ALA A 94 -44.99 20.82 -39.79
N GLN A 95 -44.27 20.06 -40.63
CA GLN A 95 -43.35 19.03 -40.15
C GLN A 95 -42.13 19.68 -39.46
N TYR A 96 -41.65 20.81 -40.00
CA TYR A 96 -40.53 21.55 -39.41
C TYR A 96 -40.83 22.03 -37.98
N PHE A 97 -42.02 22.58 -37.74
CA PHE A 97 -42.45 22.96 -36.38
C PHE A 97 -42.58 21.75 -35.46
N LYS A 98 -43.07 20.62 -35.96
CA LYS A 98 -43.17 19.37 -35.19
C LYS A 98 -41.79 18.84 -34.80
N ASP A 99 -40.81 18.93 -35.70
CA ASP A 99 -39.43 18.51 -35.43
C ASP A 99 -38.76 19.43 -34.40
N LEU A 100 -39.03 20.74 -34.45
CA LEU A 100 -38.60 21.70 -33.42
C LEU A 100 -39.21 21.40 -32.05
N GLU A 101 -40.52 21.14 -31.99
CA GLU A 101 -41.20 20.77 -30.74
C GLU A 101 -40.63 19.47 -30.16
N ALA A 102 -40.41 18.45 -31.00
CA ALA A 102 -39.79 17.20 -30.59
C ALA A 102 -38.37 17.40 -30.06
N LEU A 103 -37.60 18.31 -30.66
CA LEU A 103 -36.25 18.65 -30.20
C LEU A 103 -36.27 19.37 -28.85
N VAL A 104 -37.20 20.30 -28.62
CA VAL A 104 -37.37 20.97 -27.33
C VAL A 104 -37.73 19.97 -26.24
N LEU A 105 -38.68 19.07 -26.50
CA LEU A 105 -39.06 18.01 -25.55
C LEU A 105 -37.89 17.06 -25.26
N LYS A 106 -37.07 16.75 -26.26
CA LYS A 106 -35.85 15.96 -26.07
C LYS A 106 -34.84 16.68 -25.18
N ILE A 107 -34.61 17.98 -25.38
CA ILE A 107 -33.70 18.78 -24.55
C ILE A 107 -34.20 18.80 -23.09
N ASP A 108 -35.49 19.08 -22.86
CA ASP A 108 -36.08 19.09 -21.51
C ASP A 108 -35.94 17.72 -20.81
N ALA A 109 -36.14 16.62 -21.52
CA ALA A 109 -35.94 15.28 -20.99
C ALA A 109 -34.47 15.00 -20.60
N LEU A 110 -33.52 15.39 -21.46
CA LEU A 110 -32.09 15.24 -21.19
C LEU A 110 -31.63 16.12 -20.02
N GLU A 111 -32.13 17.34 -19.90
CA GLU A 111 -31.83 18.24 -18.78
C GLU A 111 -32.34 17.69 -17.44
N LYS A 112 -33.54 17.12 -17.41
CA LYS A 112 -34.07 16.41 -16.22
C LYS A 112 -33.20 15.22 -15.84
N GLU A 113 -32.83 14.39 -16.82
CA GLU A 113 -31.92 13.25 -16.57
C GLU A 113 -30.56 13.73 -16.04
N TYR A 114 -30.04 14.84 -16.56
CA TYR A 114 -28.80 15.46 -16.11
C TYR A 114 -28.90 15.90 -14.65
N GLU A 115 -29.97 16.60 -14.25
CA GLU A 115 -30.15 16.99 -12.85
C GLU A 115 -30.24 15.80 -11.89
N GLU A 116 -30.98 14.76 -12.27
CA GLU A 116 -31.14 13.54 -11.47
C GLU A 116 -29.81 12.80 -11.30
N LYS A 117 -29.08 12.59 -12.41
CA LYS A 117 -27.75 11.99 -12.39
C LYS A 117 -26.76 12.82 -11.58
N GLY A 118 -26.81 14.15 -11.69
CA GLY A 118 -25.95 15.05 -10.92
C GLY A 118 -26.16 14.95 -9.41
N LYS A 119 -27.42 14.83 -8.97
CA LYS A 119 -27.75 14.60 -7.54
C LYS A 119 -27.25 13.24 -7.05
N ALA A 120 -27.47 12.18 -7.83
CA ALA A 120 -27.00 10.84 -7.51
C ALA A 120 -25.47 10.78 -7.44
N LEU A 121 -24.77 11.42 -8.38
CA LEU A 121 -23.31 11.45 -8.45
C LEU A 121 -22.70 12.19 -7.24
N LYS A 122 -23.29 13.32 -6.82
CA LYS A 122 -22.88 14.03 -5.61
C LYS A 122 -23.05 13.18 -4.35
N ALA A 123 -24.18 12.47 -4.24
CA ALA A 123 -24.41 11.56 -3.12
C ALA A 123 -23.41 10.40 -3.10
N GLU A 124 -23.15 9.77 -4.26
CA GLU A 124 -22.17 8.69 -4.38
C GLU A 124 -20.76 9.18 -4.01
N HIS A 125 -20.36 10.37 -4.49
CA HIS A 125 -19.08 10.99 -4.13
C HIS A 125 -18.90 11.15 -2.63
N GLN A 126 -19.92 11.64 -1.93
CA GLN A 126 -19.88 11.81 -0.48
C GLN A 126 -19.68 10.46 0.22
N THR A 127 -20.36 9.40 -0.24
CA THR A 127 -20.17 8.07 0.37
C THR A 127 -18.77 7.51 0.17
N ILE A 128 -18.10 7.85 -0.93
CA ILE A 128 -16.71 7.46 -1.20
C ILE A 128 -15.76 8.19 -0.25
N ILE A 129 -15.96 9.50 -0.06
CA ILE A 129 -15.20 10.31 0.90
C ILE A 129 -15.34 9.72 2.31
N ASP A 130 -16.58 9.38 2.72
CA ASP A 130 -16.85 8.82 4.04
C ASP A 130 -16.19 7.45 4.24
N ASP A 131 -16.20 6.59 3.22
CA ASP A 131 -15.50 5.30 3.25
C ASP A 131 -13.98 5.49 3.30
N GLY A 132 -13.43 6.45 2.55
CA GLY A 132 -12.01 6.82 2.61
C GLY A 132 -11.59 7.31 4.01
N LYS A 133 -12.44 8.11 4.67
CA LYS A 133 -12.20 8.53 6.06
C LYS A 133 -12.21 7.35 7.02
N LYS A 134 -13.17 6.44 6.92
CA LYS A 134 -13.23 5.22 7.76
C LYS A 134 -11.99 4.35 7.57
N LEU A 135 -11.50 4.19 6.34
CA LEU A 135 -10.26 3.47 6.04
C LEU A 135 -9.06 4.12 6.74
N LYS A 136 -8.92 5.44 6.60
CA LYS A 136 -7.85 6.21 7.25
C LYS A 136 -7.90 6.07 8.77
N ASP A 137 -9.07 6.25 9.37
CA ASP A 137 -9.26 6.16 10.82
C ASP A 137 -8.95 4.75 11.36
N ALA A 138 -9.38 3.70 10.66
CA ALA A 138 -9.06 2.32 11.01
C ALA A 138 -7.55 2.06 10.98
N ARG A 139 -6.86 2.53 9.93
CA ARG A 139 -5.39 2.41 9.83
C ARG A 139 -4.67 3.16 10.94
N ILE A 140 -5.10 4.39 11.26
CA ILE A 140 -4.49 5.19 12.34
C ILE A 140 -4.63 4.46 13.68
N LYS A 141 -5.83 3.95 14.00
CA LYS A 141 -6.07 3.22 15.25
C LYS A 141 -5.24 1.93 15.33
N ARG A 142 -5.24 1.13 14.26
CA ARG A 142 -4.41 -0.07 14.15
C ARG A 142 -2.93 0.24 14.38
N ASN A 143 -2.39 1.22 13.67
CA ASN A 143 -0.98 1.59 13.78
C ASN A 143 -0.63 2.14 15.17
N SER A 144 -1.55 2.88 15.80
CA SER A 144 -1.38 3.36 17.17
C SER A 144 -1.31 2.21 18.18
N GLU A 145 -2.21 1.22 18.08
CA GLU A 145 -2.19 0.04 18.95
C GLU A 145 -0.95 -0.83 18.73
N LEU A 146 -0.54 -1.03 17.47
CA LEU A 146 0.70 -1.73 17.14
C LEU A 146 1.93 -0.99 17.67
N ALA A 147 1.98 0.34 17.55
CA ALA A 147 3.06 1.14 18.11
C ALA A 147 3.13 1.05 19.64
N ALA A 148 1.97 1.07 20.32
CA ALA A 148 1.91 0.89 21.77
C ALA A 148 2.35 -0.52 22.19
N LEU A 149 1.95 -1.56 21.45
CA LEU A 149 2.42 -2.93 21.69
C LEU A 149 3.93 -3.04 21.46
N LYS A 150 4.47 -2.46 20.39
CA LYS A 150 5.91 -2.41 20.13
C LYS A 150 6.66 -1.74 21.28
N GLN A 151 6.18 -0.63 21.82
CA GLN A 151 6.80 0.02 22.98
C GLN A 151 6.87 -0.92 24.19
N ARG A 152 5.83 -1.73 24.43
CA ARG A 152 5.86 -2.76 25.49
C ARG A 152 6.91 -3.84 25.21
N VAL A 153 7.03 -4.31 23.97
CA VAL A 153 8.06 -5.29 23.57
C VAL A 153 9.47 -4.71 23.78
N VAL A 154 9.69 -3.45 23.37
CA VAL A 154 10.98 -2.77 23.55
C VAL A 154 11.33 -2.62 25.04
N ALA A 155 10.35 -2.26 25.88
CA ALA A 155 10.54 -2.17 27.32
C ALA A 155 10.94 -3.53 27.92
N ARG A 156 10.21 -4.60 27.58
CA ARG A 156 10.54 -5.97 28.01
C ARG A 156 11.94 -6.39 27.57
N LEU A 157 12.26 -6.23 26.28
CA LEU A 157 13.57 -6.58 25.74
C LEU A 157 14.68 -5.82 26.47
N THR A 158 14.48 -4.54 26.74
CA THR A 158 15.46 -3.72 27.46
C THR A 158 15.68 -4.24 28.89
N GLU A 159 14.62 -4.63 29.59
CA GLU A 159 14.69 -5.23 30.93
C GLU A 159 15.39 -6.60 30.91
N GLU A 160 15.04 -7.48 29.97
CA GLU A 160 15.66 -8.79 29.79
C GLU A 160 17.15 -8.68 29.44
N LEU A 161 17.53 -7.70 28.63
CA LEU A 161 18.92 -7.40 28.28
C LEU A 161 19.72 -6.82 29.46
N ALA A 162 19.08 -5.96 30.26
CA ALA A 162 19.68 -5.35 31.44
C ALA A 162 19.94 -6.36 32.57
N ASN A 163 19.16 -7.46 32.64
CA ASN A 163 19.35 -8.51 33.62
C ASN A 163 20.80 -9.04 33.59
N PRO A 164 21.59 -8.97 34.68
CA PRO A 164 22.99 -9.39 34.70
C PRO A 164 23.23 -10.81 34.18
N LYS A 165 22.27 -11.72 34.37
CA LYS A 165 22.33 -13.12 33.93
C LYS A 165 22.07 -13.33 32.44
N SER A 166 21.57 -12.32 31.73
CA SER A 166 21.34 -12.39 30.29
C SER A 166 22.68 -12.47 29.57
N VAL A 167 22.93 -13.62 28.96
CA VAL A 167 24.13 -13.93 28.18
C VAL A 167 23.72 -14.56 26.85
N LYS A 168 24.55 -14.37 25.84
CA LYS A 168 24.35 -14.94 24.52
C LYS A 168 25.60 -15.69 24.10
N ASP A 169 25.45 -17.00 23.95
CA ASP A 169 26.52 -17.86 23.45
C ASP A 169 26.49 -17.90 21.92
N VAL A 170 27.66 -17.73 21.31
CA VAL A 170 27.87 -17.76 19.87
C VAL A 170 28.99 -18.75 19.56
N SER A 171 28.73 -19.66 18.64
CA SER A 171 29.78 -20.48 18.03
C SER A 171 29.99 -20.02 16.59
N LEU A 172 31.22 -19.64 16.26
CA LEU A 172 31.62 -19.17 14.94
C LEU A 172 32.70 -20.11 14.40
N SER A 173 32.55 -20.54 13.15
CA SER A 173 33.63 -21.22 12.42
C SER A 173 34.12 -20.29 11.32
N GLY A 174 35.43 -20.26 11.08
CA GLY A 174 36.02 -19.38 10.10
C GLY A 174 37.39 -19.83 9.64
N THR A 175 37.94 -19.10 8.67
CA THR A 175 39.27 -19.32 8.11
C THR A 175 40.08 -18.04 8.13
N LEU A 176 41.38 -18.15 8.38
CA LEU A 176 42.35 -17.06 8.37
C LEU A 176 43.58 -17.48 7.56
N SER A 177 44.16 -16.56 6.80
CA SER A 177 45.48 -16.78 6.20
C SER A 177 46.55 -16.25 7.15
N CYS A 178 47.30 -17.17 7.73
CA CYS A 178 48.42 -16.92 8.62
C CYS A 178 49.74 -17.01 7.83
N THR A 179 50.81 -16.42 8.34
CA THR A 179 52.13 -16.67 7.74
C THR A 179 52.61 -18.08 8.08
N THR A 180 53.33 -18.74 7.16
CA THR A 180 53.82 -20.12 7.33
C THR A 180 54.79 -20.29 8.51
N TYR A 181 55.33 -19.19 9.05
CA TYR A 181 56.28 -19.18 10.17
C TYR A 181 55.62 -18.82 11.52
N GLN A 182 54.33 -18.50 11.53
CA GLN A 182 53.58 -18.11 12.72
C GLN A 182 52.89 -19.32 13.35
N SER A 183 52.83 -19.38 14.68
CA SER A 183 52.05 -20.42 15.36
C SER A 183 50.55 -20.15 15.26
N ILE A 184 49.73 -21.22 15.27
CA ILE A 184 48.25 -21.13 15.28
C ILE A 184 47.76 -20.15 16.36
N ASN A 185 48.30 -20.25 17.57
CA ASN A 185 47.89 -19.41 18.69
C ASN A 185 48.22 -17.92 18.43
N GLN A 186 49.40 -17.65 17.88
CA GLN A 186 49.81 -16.28 17.56
C GLN A 186 48.89 -15.69 16.48
N CYS A 187 48.56 -16.46 15.44
CA CYS A 187 47.65 -16.01 14.38
C CYS A 187 46.23 -15.73 14.91
N LEU A 188 45.70 -16.61 15.78
CA LEU A 188 44.39 -16.41 16.39
C LEU A 188 44.35 -15.21 17.34
N THR A 189 45.43 -14.96 18.08
CA THR A 189 45.52 -13.80 19.00
C THR A 189 45.58 -12.50 18.22
N GLU A 190 46.39 -12.43 17.16
CA GLU A 190 46.49 -11.24 16.30
C GLU A 190 45.16 -10.91 15.61
N ASN A 191 44.35 -11.94 15.29
CA ASN A 191 43.06 -11.79 14.62
C ASN A 191 41.86 -11.78 15.56
N GLU A 192 42.04 -11.86 16.89
CA GLU A 192 40.93 -11.98 17.85
C GLU A 192 39.87 -10.90 17.66
N ASN A 193 40.30 -9.63 17.48
CA ASN A 193 39.39 -8.51 17.24
C ASN A 193 38.51 -8.71 16.00
N PHE A 194 39.06 -9.28 14.93
CA PHE A 194 38.31 -9.58 13.70
C PHE A 194 37.28 -10.69 13.95
N ILE A 195 37.70 -11.78 14.60
CA ILE A 195 36.84 -12.92 14.92
C ILE A 195 35.67 -12.47 15.83
N VAL A 196 35.97 -11.67 16.87
CA VAL A 196 34.97 -11.12 17.79
C VAL A 196 34.01 -10.18 17.05
N LYS A 197 34.52 -9.35 16.13
CA LYS A 197 33.69 -8.47 15.31
C LYS A 197 32.73 -9.24 14.39
N ASP A 198 33.18 -10.33 13.80
CA ASP A 198 32.32 -11.17 12.97
C ASP A 198 31.30 -11.95 13.78
N ALA A 199 31.67 -12.42 14.98
CA ALA A 199 30.72 -13.00 15.93
C ALA A 199 29.64 -12.00 16.36
N LYS A 200 29.99 -10.71 16.52
CA LYS A 200 29.00 -9.66 16.81
C LYS A 200 28.01 -9.42 15.65
N LYS A 201 28.38 -9.72 14.40
CA LYS A 201 27.49 -9.54 13.23
C LYS A 201 26.51 -10.71 13.03
N SER A 202 26.85 -11.89 13.53
CA SER A 202 26.09 -13.12 13.27
C SER A 202 24.75 -13.20 14.01
N ASP A 203 24.59 -12.42 15.08
CA ASP A 203 23.37 -12.41 15.89
C ASP A 203 22.72 -11.02 15.94
N ASN A 204 21.40 -10.97 16.12
CA ASN A 204 20.65 -9.70 16.14
C ASN A 204 20.83 -8.89 17.43
N PHE A 205 21.17 -9.55 18.54
CA PHE A 205 21.36 -8.94 19.85
C PHE A 205 22.81 -8.52 20.12
N LEU A 206 23.70 -8.78 19.16
CA LEU A 206 25.12 -8.44 19.28
C LEU A 206 25.47 -7.23 18.40
N ASN A 207 26.30 -6.35 18.96
CA ASN A 207 26.82 -5.15 18.30
C ASN A 207 28.03 -4.62 19.07
N GLU A 208 28.52 -3.43 18.71
CA GLU A 208 29.69 -2.84 19.35
C GLU A 208 29.52 -2.55 20.85
N ARG A 209 28.28 -2.33 21.33
CA ARG A 209 27.97 -2.17 22.76
C ARG A 209 27.90 -3.49 23.53
N SER A 210 27.87 -4.62 22.81
CA SER A 210 27.90 -5.94 23.45
C SER A 210 29.28 -6.21 24.03
N VAL A 211 29.30 -6.67 25.29
CA VAL A 211 30.53 -6.94 26.03
C VAL A 211 30.90 -8.41 25.88
N LEU A 212 32.11 -8.70 25.45
CA LEU A 212 32.65 -10.07 25.43
C LEU A 212 32.93 -10.52 26.87
N LEU A 213 32.30 -11.62 27.28
CA LEU A 213 32.46 -12.20 28.61
C LEU A 213 33.41 -13.40 28.61
N SER A 214 33.39 -14.18 27.53
CA SER A 214 34.29 -15.32 27.35
C SER A 214 34.67 -15.49 25.89
N TYR A 215 35.91 -15.91 25.64
CA TYR A 215 36.41 -16.27 24.31
C TYR A 215 37.25 -17.53 24.44
N LYS A 216 36.89 -18.56 23.68
CA LYS A 216 37.59 -19.84 23.67
C LYS A 216 37.65 -20.41 22.26
N ILE A 217 38.85 -20.77 21.83
CA ILE A 217 39.02 -21.59 20.62
C ILE A 217 38.72 -23.05 20.98
N VAL A 218 37.71 -23.61 20.32
CA VAL A 218 37.27 -24.99 20.50
C VAL A 218 38.09 -25.94 19.64
N ASP A 219 38.40 -25.50 18.42
CA ASP A 219 39.14 -26.29 17.43
C ASP A 219 39.91 -25.36 16.49
N ALA A 220 41.08 -25.79 16.05
CA ALA A 220 41.94 -25.03 15.15
C ALA A 220 42.93 -25.95 14.43
N SER A 221 43.02 -25.83 13.10
CA SER A 221 43.91 -26.61 12.25
C SER A 221 44.45 -25.74 11.12
N MET A 222 45.77 -25.76 10.91
CA MET A 222 46.46 -24.98 9.88
C MET A 222 47.17 -25.90 8.90
N ASN A 223 47.02 -25.64 7.60
CA ASN A 223 47.78 -26.35 6.56
C ASN A 223 49.21 -25.77 6.42
N LEU A 224 50.03 -26.41 5.58
CA LEU A 224 51.41 -25.97 5.32
C LEU A 224 51.48 -24.65 4.53
N ASP A 225 50.40 -24.28 3.84
CA ASP A 225 50.29 -23.04 3.07
C ASP A 225 49.92 -21.83 3.95
N GLY A 226 49.60 -22.06 5.24
CA GLY A 226 49.25 -21.02 6.21
C GLY A 226 47.74 -20.77 6.35
N ASP A 227 46.88 -21.55 5.71
CA ASP A 227 45.43 -21.45 5.89
C ASP A 227 45.00 -22.15 7.17
N LEU A 228 44.54 -21.34 8.11
CA LEU A 228 44.03 -21.76 9.41
C LEU A 228 42.51 -21.83 9.37
N SER A 229 41.95 -23.01 9.63
CA SER A 229 40.53 -23.21 9.95
C SER A 229 40.34 -23.26 11.46
N TYR A 230 39.35 -22.54 12.00
CA TYR A 230 39.10 -22.51 13.44
C TYR A 230 37.61 -22.53 13.76
N ARG A 231 37.28 -22.93 14.99
CA ARG A 231 35.97 -22.80 15.61
C ARG A 231 36.13 -22.14 16.97
N ALA A 232 35.51 -20.99 17.14
CA ALA A 232 35.46 -20.24 18.39
C ALA A 232 34.11 -20.42 19.08
N ALA A 233 34.13 -20.47 20.41
CA ALA A 233 32.98 -20.34 21.28
C ALA A 233 33.16 -19.06 22.10
N MET A 234 32.15 -18.20 22.05
CA MET A 234 32.17 -16.90 22.70
C MET A 234 30.88 -16.70 23.49
N THR A 235 30.99 -16.05 24.63
CA THR A 235 29.82 -15.60 25.41
C THR A 235 29.83 -14.09 25.45
N PHE A 236 28.68 -13.48 25.14
CA PHE A 236 28.51 -12.03 25.14
C PHE A 236 27.42 -11.59 26.12
N LYS A 237 27.57 -10.37 26.63
CA LYS A 237 26.47 -9.56 27.15
C LYS A 237 25.73 -8.93 25.96
N PRO A 238 24.47 -9.32 25.68
CA PRO A 238 23.72 -8.76 24.56
C PRO A 238 23.35 -7.30 24.82
N ALA A 239 23.04 -6.55 23.75
CA ALA A 239 22.68 -5.13 23.84
C ALA A 239 21.63 -4.73 22.80
N TYR A 240 20.72 -3.84 23.21
CA TYR A 240 19.69 -3.29 22.33
C TYR A 240 20.32 -2.43 21.23
N ASN A 241 19.81 -2.52 20.00
CA ASN A 241 20.40 -1.84 18.85
C ASN A 241 19.40 -1.60 17.70
N ASN A 242 19.86 -0.85 16.69
CA ASN A 242 19.03 -0.45 15.55
C ASN A 242 18.60 -1.62 14.63
N LYS A 243 19.30 -2.76 14.65
CA LYS A 243 18.90 -3.96 13.91
C LYS A 243 17.63 -4.56 14.52
N ILE A 244 17.59 -4.66 15.85
CA ILE A 244 16.40 -5.06 16.60
C ILE A 244 15.24 -4.11 16.29
N GLU A 245 15.48 -2.80 16.37
CA GLU A 245 14.48 -1.77 16.06
C GLU A 245 13.91 -1.93 14.63
N SER A 246 14.77 -2.19 13.64
CA SER A 246 14.36 -2.40 12.25
C SER A 246 13.50 -3.66 12.09
N ILE A 247 13.87 -4.77 12.72
CA ILE A 247 13.11 -6.03 12.66
C ILE A 247 11.76 -5.86 13.37
N LEU A 248 11.72 -5.15 14.50
CA LEU A 248 10.46 -4.82 15.18
C LEU A 248 9.57 -3.94 14.29
N ASN A 249 10.10 -2.89 13.67
CA ASN A 249 9.30 -2.05 12.75
C ASN A 249 8.68 -2.86 11.60
N GLU A 250 9.40 -3.84 11.09
CA GLU A 250 8.92 -4.74 10.04
C GLU A 250 7.84 -5.69 10.54
N LYS A 251 8.09 -6.38 11.66
CA LYS A 251 7.13 -7.31 12.29
C LYS A 251 5.82 -6.64 12.68
N PHE A 252 5.90 -5.39 13.14
CA PHE A 252 4.72 -4.60 13.50
C PHE A 252 4.08 -3.88 12.30
N GLY A 253 4.60 -4.05 11.07
CA GLY A 253 4.03 -3.39 9.89
C GLY A 253 4.05 -1.86 9.96
N LEU A 254 5.00 -1.29 10.73
CA LEU A 254 5.13 0.16 10.94
C LEU A 254 6.13 0.80 9.96
N LYS A 255 6.68 0.03 9.02
CA LYS A 255 7.44 0.55 7.89
C LYS A 255 6.49 1.04 6.79
N SER A 256 7.01 1.90 5.95
CA SER A 256 6.43 2.26 4.66
C SER A 256 7.18 1.56 3.54
N ALA A 257 6.52 1.46 2.40
CA ALA A 257 7.05 0.95 1.16
C ALA A 257 6.71 1.91 0.03
N VAL A 258 7.60 1.96 -0.96
CA VAL A 258 7.39 2.74 -2.17
C VAL A 258 6.72 1.85 -3.21
N LEU A 259 5.53 2.25 -3.64
CA LEU A 259 4.77 1.57 -4.67
C LEU A 259 4.87 2.35 -5.98
N THR A 260 5.35 1.70 -7.03
CA THR A 260 5.39 2.26 -8.39
C THR A 260 4.20 1.71 -9.19
N LEU A 261 3.32 2.59 -9.63
CA LEU A 261 2.14 2.25 -10.41
C LEU A 261 2.34 2.68 -11.85
N LYS A 262 2.19 1.74 -12.79
CA LYS A 262 2.42 1.95 -14.21
C LYS A 262 1.24 1.52 -15.05
N SER A 263 1.04 2.21 -16.16
CA SER A 263 -0.01 1.95 -17.15
C SER A 263 0.48 2.20 -18.57
N ASN A 264 -0.10 1.50 -19.54
CA ASN A 264 0.17 1.74 -20.95
C ASN A 264 -0.49 3.04 -21.49
N VAL A 265 -1.50 3.57 -20.79
CA VAL A 265 -2.21 4.82 -21.10
C VAL A 265 -2.18 5.78 -19.91
N ASP A 266 -2.43 7.07 -20.15
CA ASP A 266 -2.56 8.05 -19.07
C ASP A 266 -3.85 7.80 -18.29
N VAL A 267 -3.72 7.53 -16.99
CA VAL A 267 -4.84 7.20 -16.10
C VAL A 267 -4.84 8.05 -14.86
N ASP A 268 -6.01 8.15 -14.22
CA ASP A 268 -6.10 8.62 -12.84
C ASP A 268 -5.86 7.46 -11.89
N TRP A 269 -4.99 7.68 -10.91
CA TRP A 269 -4.60 6.70 -9.90
C TRP A 269 -5.24 7.02 -8.56
N TYR A 270 -5.79 5.99 -7.94
CA TYR A 270 -6.39 6.06 -6.62
C TYR A 270 -5.86 4.95 -5.72
N ILE A 271 -5.53 5.30 -4.48
CA ILE A 271 -5.13 4.36 -3.43
C ILE A 271 -6.04 4.57 -2.23
N ASP A 272 -6.65 3.48 -1.74
CA ASP A 272 -7.59 3.47 -0.63
C ASP A 272 -8.73 4.50 -0.77
N GLY A 273 -9.19 4.71 -2.00
CA GLY A 273 -10.26 5.65 -2.33
C GLY A 273 -9.81 7.09 -2.57
N ASN A 274 -8.55 7.45 -2.32
CA ASN A 274 -8.03 8.80 -2.52
C ASN A 274 -7.27 8.91 -3.83
N LYS A 275 -7.45 10.01 -4.57
CA LYS A 275 -6.67 10.30 -5.77
C LYS A 275 -5.24 10.64 -5.35
N VAL A 276 -4.27 9.90 -5.89
CA VAL A 276 -2.85 10.09 -5.58
C VAL A 276 -2.06 10.70 -6.75
N GLY A 277 -2.62 10.67 -7.96
CA GLY A 277 -1.99 11.29 -9.13
C GLY A 277 -2.65 10.92 -10.43
N SER A 278 -2.05 11.39 -11.52
CA SER A 278 -2.49 11.12 -12.90
C SER A 278 -1.27 10.93 -13.80
N GLY A 279 -1.38 10.07 -14.81
CA GLY A 279 -0.35 9.80 -15.82
C GLY A 279 -0.07 8.32 -16.02
N LYS A 280 0.89 7.99 -16.88
CA LYS A 280 1.30 6.59 -17.14
C LYS A 280 2.07 5.96 -16.00
N GLU A 281 2.75 6.74 -15.18
CA GLU A 281 3.58 6.25 -14.09
C GLU A 281 3.51 7.22 -12.92
N ILE A 282 3.28 6.67 -11.72
CA ILE A 282 3.42 7.41 -10.46
C ILE A 282 4.15 6.55 -9.44
N THR A 283 4.79 7.21 -8.49
CA THR A 283 5.43 6.58 -7.34
C THR A 283 4.80 7.14 -6.08
N GLN A 284 4.29 6.28 -5.22
CA GLN A 284 3.61 6.68 -4.00
C GLN A 284 4.11 5.85 -2.82
N GLU A 285 4.47 6.53 -1.74
CA GLU A 285 4.79 5.86 -0.47
C GLU A 285 3.50 5.47 0.24
N VAL A 286 3.42 4.20 0.66
CA VAL A 286 2.28 3.60 1.35
C VAL A 286 2.74 2.81 2.57
N ALA A 287 1.87 2.63 3.56
CA ALA A 287 2.17 1.77 4.69
C ALA A 287 2.26 0.30 4.25
N LEU A 288 2.92 -0.56 5.04
CA LEU A 288 2.82 -1.99 4.81
C LEU A 288 1.39 -2.51 5.08
N GLY A 289 1.02 -3.55 4.33
CA GLY A 289 -0.26 -4.24 4.42
C GLY A 289 -1.14 -4.09 3.19
N ARG A 290 -2.44 -4.32 3.36
CA ARG A 290 -3.39 -4.38 2.24
C ARG A 290 -3.78 -2.99 1.77
N HIS A 291 -3.78 -2.75 0.47
CA HIS A 291 -4.20 -1.50 -0.15
C HIS A 291 -5.14 -1.76 -1.32
N GLY A 292 -6.19 -0.94 -1.43
CA GLY A 292 -7.07 -0.91 -2.59
C GLY A 292 -6.51 0.04 -3.64
N ILE A 293 -6.27 -0.46 -4.85
CA ILE A 293 -5.70 0.35 -5.94
C ILE A 293 -6.70 0.38 -7.08
N LEU A 294 -6.93 1.56 -7.66
CA LEU A 294 -7.76 1.76 -8.85
C LEU A 294 -7.02 2.63 -9.86
N ALA A 295 -6.92 2.14 -11.08
CA ALA A 295 -6.54 2.88 -12.27
C ALA A 295 -7.80 3.19 -13.09
N SER A 296 -8.01 4.43 -13.50
CA SER A 296 -9.20 4.86 -14.24
C SER A 296 -8.84 5.53 -15.57
N TYR A 297 -9.42 5.04 -16.66
CA TYR A 297 -9.24 5.53 -18.02
C TYR A 297 -10.58 5.58 -18.77
N ASN A 298 -11.03 6.75 -19.23
CA ASN A 298 -12.18 6.92 -20.13
C ASN A 298 -13.38 6.01 -19.80
N SER A 299 -13.94 6.11 -18.58
CA SER A 299 -15.04 5.29 -18.03
C SER A 299 -14.73 3.83 -17.65
N VAL A 300 -13.52 3.34 -17.95
CA VAL A 300 -13.06 1.98 -17.61
C VAL A 300 -12.12 2.06 -16.41
N GLY A 301 -12.47 1.34 -15.35
CA GLY A 301 -11.62 1.16 -14.17
C GLY A 301 -10.98 -0.23 -14.13
N GLN A 302 -9.72 -0.31 -13.72
CA GLN A 302 -9.09 -1.55 -13.28
C GLN A 302 -8.70 -1.42 -11.82
N SER A 303 -9.20 -2.32 -10.97
CA SER A 303 -8.91 -2.31 -9.55
C SER A 303 -8.29 -3.63 -9.08
N SER A 304 -7.51 -3.52 -8.01
CA SER A 304 -6.91 -4.65 -7.31
C SER A 304 -6.86 -4.36 -5.81
N ILE A 305 -6.64 -5.42 -5.03
CA ILE A 305 -6.25 -5.31 -3.63
C ILE A 305 -4.94 -6.04 -3.50
N GLU A 306 -3.90 -5.28 -3.16
CA GLU A 306 -2.54 -5.79 -3.10
C GLU A 306 -2.04 -5.73 -1.66
N VAL A 307 -1.27 -6.76 -1.26
CA VAL A 307 -0.59 -6.79 0.02
C VAL A 307 0.82 -6.25 -0.20
N VAL A 308 1.10 -5.06 0.34
CA VAL A 308 2.39 -4.41 0.22
C VAL A 308 3.27 -4.86 1.39
N GLU A 309 4.26 -5.70 1.09
CA GLU A 309 5.24 -6.20 2.07
C GLU A 309 6.59 -5.47 1.97
N GLY A 310 6.79 -4.71 0.88
CA GLY A 310 8.00 -3.93 0.61
C GLY A 310 7.82 -3.09 -0.65
N ASN A 311 8.91 -2.51 -1.16
CA ASN A 311 8.87 -1.75 -2.39
C ASN A 311 8.42 -2.65 -3.54
N ASP A 312 7.49 -2.16 -4.36
CA ASP A 312 6.82 -2.99 -5.35
C ASP A 312 6.42 -2.18 -6.59
N GLU A 313 6.20 -2.89 -7.70
CA GLU A 313 5.78 -2.30 -8.97
C GLU A 313 4.56 -3.04 -9.54
N LEU A 314 3.53 -2.27 -9.89
CA LEU A 314 2.28 -2.79 -10.43
C LEU A 314 2.00 -2.20 -11.81
N PHE A 315 1.71 -3.08 -12.77
CA PHE A 315 1.38 -2.67 -14.13
C PHE A 315 -0.09 -2.97 -14.48
N TYR A 316 -0.79 -1.94 -14.95
CA TYR A 316 -2.19 -1.97 -15.40
C TYR A 316 -2.25 -1.77 -16.92
N THR A 317 -3.14 -2.49 -17.60
CA THR A 317 -3.20 -2.47 -19.07
C THR A 317 -4.60 -2.21 -19.57
N PHE A 318 -4.78 -1.10 -20.26
CA PHE A 318 -6.04 -0.74 -20.91
C PHE A 318 -5.95 -1.09 -22.39
N SER A 319 -6.78 -2.01 -22.85
CA SER A 319 -6.90 -2.38 -24.26
C SER A 319 -8.00 -1.55 -24.92
N ASP A 320 -7.76 -1.02 -26.13
CA ASP A 320 -8.75 -0.27 -26.93
C ASP A 320 -9.96 -1.11 -27.38
N LYS A 321 -9.97 -2.42 -27.09
CA LYS A 321 -11.13 -3.29 -27.31
C LYS A 321 -11.32 -4.15 -26.08
N SER A 322 -12.50 -4.03 -25.49
CA SER A 322 -13.02 -4.81 -24.36
C SER A 322 -12.43 -6.22 -24.26
N ILE A 323 -11.96 -6.57 -23.06
CA ILE A 323 -11.89 -7.90 -22.39
C ILE A 323 -10.53 -8.12 -21.69
N LYS A 324 -10.62 -8.22 -20.35
CA LYS A 324 -9.78 -8.94 -19.38
C LYS A 324 -8.26 -8.99 -19.60
N THR A 325 -7.50 -8.24 -18.79
CA THR A 325 -6.18 -8.69 -18.33
C THR A 325 -5.90 -8.25 -16.89
N LYS A 326 -5.39 -9.18 -16.07
CA LYS A 326 -4.97 -8.99 -14.67
C LYS A 326 -3.75 -8.06 -14.59
N ALA A 327 -3.63 -7.34 -13.47
CA ALA A 327 -2.36 -6.75 -13.05
C ALA A 327 -1.26 -7.84 -13.07
N GLN A 328 -0.19 -7.58 -13.84
CA GLN A 328 0.99 -8.43 -13.84
C GLN A 328 1.91 -8.00 -12.71
N HIS A 329 2.29 -8.98 -11.90
CA HIS A 329 3.14 -8.79 -10.73
C HIS A 329 4.55 -9.26 -11.09
N SER A 330 5.56 -8.44 -10.85
CA SER A 330 6.97 -8.82 -10.97
C SER A 330 7.59 -8.96 -9.59
N SER A 331 7.09 -9.90 -8.77
CA SER A 331 7.79 -10.54 -7.63
C SER A 331 6.96 -11.69 -7.06
N ALA A 332 7.63 -12.73 -6.58
CA ALA A 332 7.03 -13.96 -6.09
C ALA A 332 6.73 -13.88 -4.58
N THR A 333 5.46 -14.05 -4.17
CA THR A 333 4.94 -14.85 -3.02
C THR A 333 3.40 -14.71 -2.94
N GLN A 334 2.72 -15.64 -2.25
CA GLN A 334 1.37 -16.20 -2.50
C GLN A 334 0.15 -15.24 -2.40
N LYS A 335 -0.75 -15.36 -3.40
CA LYS A 335 -2.05 -14.67 -3.52
C LYS A 335 -3.21 -15.47 -2.93
N GLN A 336 -4.06 -14.85 -2.12
CA GLN A 336 -5.49 -15.18 -2.07
C GLN A 336 -6.26 -14.23 -3.00
N THR A 337 -6.76 -14.77 -4.11
CA THR A 337 -7.59 -14.04 -5.08
C THR A 337 -9.05 -14.45 -4.89
N VAL A 338 -9.87 -13.55 -4.33
CA VAL A 338 -11.33 -13.67 -4.44
C VAL A 338 -11.72 -13.09 -5.80
N LYS A 339 -12.10 -13.98 -6.74
CA LYS A 339 -12.64 -13.59 -8.05
C LYS A 339 -14.07 -13.09 -7.88
N THR A 340 -14.34 -11.87 -8.33
CA THR A 340 -15.70 -11.40 -8.61
C THR A 340 -15.85 -11.26 -10.13
N ASP A 341 -16.75 -12.06 -10.71
CA ASP A 341 -17.16 -11.95 -12.11
C ASP A 341 -18.21 -10.85 -12.25
N TYR A 342 -18.00 -9.92 -13.18
CA TYR A 342 -18.96 -8.88 -13.54
C TYR A 342 -19.87 -9.38 -14.68
N PRO A 343 -21.20 -9.15 -14.64
CA PRO A 343 -22.08 -9.44 -15.76
C PRO A 343 -21.86 -8.43 -16.90
N ASN A 344 -21.66 -8.97 -18.10
CA ASN A 344 -21.38 -8.24 -19.34
C ASN A 344 -22.70 -7.92 -20.05
N VAL A 345 -22.97 -6.66 -20.37
CA VAL A 345 -24.06 -6.29 -21.30
C VAL A 345 -23.40 -5.70 -22.55
N SER A 346 -23.57 -6.42 -23.66
CA SER A 346 -23.08 -6.04 -24.98
C SER A 346 -23.91 -4.90 -25.56
N THR A 347 -23.25 -3.85 -26.05
CA THR A 347 -23.85 -2.86 -26.95
C THR A 347 -23.11 -2.90 -28.28
N THR A 348 -23.79 -3.41 -29.31
CA THR A 348 -23.39 -3.26 -30.71
C THR A 348 -23.56 -1.79 -31.15
N PRO A 349 -22.55 -1.17 -31.78
CA PRO A 349 -22.68 0.18 -32.33
C PRO A 349 -23.30 0.16 -33.74
N PRO A 350 -24.14 1.14 -34.13
CA PRO A 350 -24.50 1.32 -35.52
C PRO A 350 -23.35 1.95 -36.32
N SER A 351 -23.24 1.50 -37.56
CA SER A 351 -22.22 1.81 -38.56
C SER A 351 -22.38 3.20 -39.19
N ASN A 352 -21.23 3.85 -39.44
CA ASN A 352 -20.85 4.79 -40.52
C ASN A 352 -20.14 6.04 -39.96
N SER A 353 -18.81 6.18 -40.15
CA SER A 353 -18.16 6.98 -41.21
C SER A 353 -18.63 8.45 -41.17
N SER A 354 -17.82 9.48 -40.92
CA SER A 354 -16.40 9.72 -41.21
C SER A 354 -15.99 11.05 -40.55
N GLU A 355 -14.67 11.30 -40.47
CA GLU A 355 -13.99 12.53 -40.04
C GLU A 355 -13.59 12.66 -38.56
N LYS A 356 -12.28 12.56 -38.34
CA LYS A 356 -11.58 12.89 -37.10
C LYS A 356 -11.38 14.40 -37.01
N PRO A 357 -11.40 14.98 -35.80
CA PRO A 357 -10.46 16.04 -35.45
C PRO A 357 -9.47 15.54 -34.41
N VAL A 358 -8.19 15.61 -34.76
CA VAL A 358 -7.04 15.48 -33.86
C VAL A 358 -6.89 16.81 -33.13
N ILE A 359 -7.09 16.84 -31.81
CA ILE A 359 -6.71 17.99 -30.98
C ILE A 359 -5.44 17.61 -30.20
N LYS A 360 -4.32 18.21 -30.61
CA LYS A 360 -3.06 18.23 -29.86
C LYS A 360 -3.15 19.34 -28.82
N LEU A 361 -2.98 19.02 -27.54
CA LEU A 361 -2.66 19.99 -26.50
C LEU A 361 -1.19 19.79 -26.11
N GLN A 362 -0.37 20.83 -26.33
CA GLN A 362 0.99 20.89 -25.83
C GLN A 362 1.03 21.52 -24.43
N PRO A 363 2.03 21.14 -23.59
CA PRO A 363 2.09 21.49 -22.18
C PRO A 363 2.80 22.82 -21.94
N LYS A 364 2.44 23.52 -20.85
CA LYS A 364 3.29 24.55 -20.24
C LYS A 364 3.85 24.02 -18.93
N SER A 365 5.19 23.95 -18.88
CA SER A 365 5.98 23.68 -17.69
C SER A 365 6.16 24.94 -16.86
N SER A 366 6.26 24.79 -15.53
CA SER A 366 7.25 25.54 -14.76
C SER A 366 7.68 24.74 -13.53
N MET A 367 8.99 24.81 -13.29
CA MET A 367 9.82 24.06 -12.36
C MET A 367 9.82 24.61 -10.93
N ASN A 368 10.06 23.69 -9.99
CA ASN A 368 10.81 23.79 -8.72
C ASN A 368 10.29 24.66 -7.56
N GLU A 369 10.08 23.99 -6.43
CA GLU A 369 10.90 24.26 -5.24
C GLU A 369 11.03 22.99 -4.36
N LYS A 370 12.27 22.59 -4.06
CA LYS A 370 12.60 21.54 -3.09
C LYS A 370 12.43 22.13 -1.69
N VAL A 371 11.54 21.57 -0.89
CA VAL A 371 11.57 21.76 0.57
C VAL A 371 11.65 20.39 1.24
N ASP A 372 12.79 20.17 1.87
CA ASP A 372 13.12 19.04 2.73
C ASP A 372 12.16 19.04 3.93
N LYS A 373 11.25 18.05 4.01
CA LYS A 373 10.30 17.89 5.13
C LYS A 373 10.29 16.45 5.62
N GLY A 374 11.46 15.96 6.02
CA GLY A 374 11.56 14.77 6.86
C GLY A 374 10.89 15.00 8.22
N TYR A 375 10.17 13.99 8.71
CA TYR A 375 9.62 13.81 10.07
C TYR A 375 8.21 14.29 10.43
N LEU A 376 7.57 15.26 9.74
CA LEU A 376 6.27 15.78 10.20
C LEU A 376 5.02 15.05 9.66
N TYR A 377 5.13 14.26 8.58
CA TYR A 377 4.01 13.49 8.02
C TYR A 377 3.61 12.26 8.85
N PHE A 378 4.45 11.83 9.79
CA PHE A 378 4.30 10.55 10.50
C PHE A 378 3.18 10.52 11.55
N MET A 379 2.49 11.64 11.82
CA MET A 379 1.40 11.70 12.80
C MET A 379 0.03 12.05 12.22
N GLY A 380 -0.12 12.13 10.89
CA GLY A 380 -1.43 12.39 10.28
C GLY A 380 -2.03 13.77 10.60
N LEU A 381 -1.19 14.74 10.98
CA LEU A 381 -1.54 16.15 11.07
C LEU A 381 -0.97 16.85 9.83
N GLU A 382 -1.79 17.01 8.80
CA GLU A 382 -1.49 17.97 7.74
C GLU A 382 -1.70 19.39 8.29
N PRO A 383 -0.83 20.36 7.97
CA PRO A 383 -1.13 21.76 8.20
C PRO A 383 -2.35 22.16 7.36
N GLU A 384 -3.28 22.92 7.95
CA GLU A 384 -4.41 23.51 7.24
C GLU A 384 -3.91 24.44 6.12
N ASP A 385 -3.88 23.94 4.89
CA ASP A 385 -3.77 24.81 3.72
C ASP A 385 -5.16 25.35 3.40
N LYS A 386 -5.34 26.62 3.75
CA LYS A 386 -6.50 27.43 3.42
C LYS A 386 -6.67 27.53 1.90
N ALA A 387 -7.87 27.20 1.46
CA ALA A 387 -8.56 27.69 0.28
C ALA A 387 -7.86 27.49 -1.09
N GLN A 388 -8.36 26.50 -1.82
CA GLN A 388 -8.65 26.69 -3.25
C GLN A 388 -10.12 26.35 -3.50
N GLU A 389 -10.97 27.37 -3.35
CA GLU A 389 -12.17 27.50 -4.16
C GLU A 389 -11.74 27.63 -5.63
N THR A 390 -12.37 26.86 -6.52
CA THR A 390 -12.58 27.09 -7.98
C THR A 390 -13.05 25.75 -8.58
N PHE A 391 -14.10 25.60 -9.39
CA PHE A 391 -15.16 26.47 -9.90
C PHE A 391 -16.36 25.58 -10.28
N LEU A 392 -17.51 26.24 -10.47
CA LEU A 392 -18.77 25.79 -11.07
C LEU A 392 -18.66 24.87 -12.29
#